data_AF-A0A4R0KVN2-F1
#
_entry.id   AF-A0A4R0KVN2-F1
#
_cell.length_a   1.000
_cell.length_b   1.000
_cell.length_c   1.000
_cell.angle_alpha   90.00
_cell.angle_beta   90.00
_cell.angle_gamma   90.00
#
_symmetry.space_group_name_H-M   'P 1'
#
loop_
_entity.id
_entity.type
_entity.pdbx_description
1 polymer ?
#
loop_
_entity_poly.entity_id
_entity_poly.type
_entity_poly.pdbx_seq_one_letter_code
_entity_poly.pdbx_strand_id
1 'polypeptide(L)' 'MDESVTERLVNTDVSAMDGAEMLAHLDAVQQQLKALQESKLALLEDNPQLVAASPELQALLEQLRAEVSGPGS' A
#
# COMPACT_ATOMS: atom_id res chain seq x y z
N MET A 1 -6.43 -9.62 -3.74
CA MET A 1 -6.26 -8.84 -2.49
C MET A 1 -7.09 -9.52 -1.43
N ASP A 2 -6.51 -9.75 -0.25
CA ASP A 2 -7.21 -10.36 0.88
C ASP A 2 -7.84 -9.22 1.69
N GLU A 3 -9.06 -8.80 1.32
CA GLU A 3 -9.79 -7.70 2.00
C GLU A 3 -9.90 -7.94 3.52
N SER A 4 -9.97 -9.21 3.91
CA SER A 4 -9.99 -9.67 5.30
C SER A 4 -8.73 -9.34 6.10
N VAL A 5 -7.55 -9.23 5.46
CA VAL A 5 -6.30 -8.87 6.14
C VAL A 5 -6.23 -7.37 6.41
N THR A 6 -6.62 -6.54 5.43
CA THR A 6 -6.70 -5.09 5.62
C THR A 6 -7.71 -4.74 6.71
N GLU A 7 -8.89 -5.35 6.69
CA GLU A 7 -9.93 -5.11 7.70
C GLU A 7 -9.47 -5.53 9.10
N ARG A 8 -8.74 -6.64 9.22
CA ARG A 8 -8.17 -7.09 10.49
C ARG A 8 -7.13 -6.13 11.02
N LEU A 9 -6.22 -5.66 10.17
CA LEU A 9 -5.16 -4.73 10.58
C LEU A 9 -5.72 -3.39 11.07
N VAL A 10 -6.71 -2.84 10.37
CA VAL A 10 -7.32 -1.55 10.74
C VAL A 10 -8.16 -1.64 12.01
N ASN A 11 -8.86 -2.76 12.23
CA ASN A 11 -9.74 -2.93 13.40
C ASN A 11 -9.04 -3.56 14.61
N THR A 12 -7.73 -3.82 14.54
CA THR A 12 -6.98 -4.37 15.68
C THR A 12 -6.87 -3.32 16.78
N ASP A 13 -7.30 -3.66 17.99
CA ASP A 13 -7.10 -2.80 19.16
C ASP A 13 -5.63 -2.85 19.60
N VAL A 14 -4.93 -1.74 19.42
CA VAL A 14 -3.50 -1.58 19.77
C VAL A 14 -3.29 -1.14 21.22
N SER A 15 -4.35 -0.80 21.94
CA SER A 15 -4.27 -0.19 23.28
C SER A 15 -3.73 -1.14 24.36
N ALA A 16 -3.91 -2.44 24.15
CA ALA A 16 -3.47 -3.50 25.05
C ALA A 16 -2.17 -4.19 24.62
N MET A 17 -1.59 -3.79 23.48
CA MET A 17 -0.37 -4.40 22.95
C MET A 17 0.85 -3.99 23.78
N ASP A 18 1.73 -4.96 24.05
CA ASP A 18 3.06 -4.65 24.52
C ASP A 18 3.97 -4.08 23.42
N GLY A 19 5.18 -3.67 23.77
CA GLY A 19 6.10 -3.04 22.82
C GLY A 19 6.52 -3.95 21.66
N ALA A 20 6.62 -5.27 21.88
CA ALA A 20 6.98 -6.21 20.82
C ALA A 20 5.79 -6.48 19.90
N GLU A 21 4.59 -6.60 20.47
CA GLU A 21 3.34 -6.76 19.73
C GLU A 21 3.04 -5.54 18.86
N MET A 22 3.27 -4.33 19.37
CA MET A 22 3.09 -3.10 18.61
C MET A 22 4.06 -2.99 17.43
N LEU A 23 5.33 -3.37 17.62
CA LEU A 23 6.32 -3.41 16.54
C LEU A 23 5.95 -4.43 15.45
N ALA A 24 5.52 -5.63 15.85
CA ALA A 24 5.07 -6.65 14.91
C ALA A 24 3.81 -6.21 14.13
N HIS A 25 2.89 -5.52 14.81
CA HIS A 25 1.70 -4.96 14.17
C HIS A 25 2.06 -3.86 13.16
N LEU A 26 2.99 -2.96 13.51
CA LEU A 26 3.48 -1.93 12.59
C LEU A 26 4.15 -2.54 11.35
N ASP A 27 4.96 -3.58 11.51
CA ASP A 27 5.57 -4.29 10.38
C ASP A 27 4.51 -4.91 9.46
N ALA A 28 3.51 -5.57 10.04
CA ALA A 28 2.40 -6.15 9.28
C ALA A 28 1.58 -5.08 8.52
N VAL A 29 1.33 -3.93 9.14
CA VAL A 29 0.67 -2.78 8.49
C VAL A 29 1.51 -2.24 7.34
N GLN A 30 2.83 -2.07 7.55
CA GLN A 30 3.74 -1.58 6.51
C GLN A 30 3.82 -2.55 5.32
N GLN A 31 3.91 -3.86 5.58
CA GLN A 31 3.91 -4.87 4.52
C GLN A 31 2.60 -4.87 3.73
N GLN A 32 1.45 -4.78 4.40
CA GLN A 32 0.17 -4.69 3.72
C GLN A 32 0.04 -3.40 2.90
N LEU A 33 0.49 -2.27 3.43
CA LEU A 33 0.47 -1.00 2.70
C LEU A 33 1.31 -1.08 1.42
N LYS A 34 2.51 -1.66 1.51
CA LYS A 34 3.37 -1.90 0.34
C LYS A 34 2.69 -2.79 -0.69
N ALA A 35 2.08 -3.90 -0.27
CA ALA A 35 1.35 -4.80 -1.17
C ALA A 35 0.17 -4.10 -1.87
N LEU A 36 -0.55 -3.22 -1.17
CA LEU A 36 -1.62 -2.41 -1.76
C LEU A 36 -1.08 -1.39 -2.78
N GLN A 37 0.04 -0.73 -2.49
CA GLN A 37 0.70 0.19 -3.41
C GLN A 37 1.19 -0.52 -4.68
N GLU A 38 1.82 -1.69 -4.54
CA GLU A 38 2.27 -2.52 -5.67
C GLU A 38 1.08 -2.99 -6.53
N SER A 39 0.00 -3.44 -5.91
CA SER A 39 -1.20 -3.86 -6.65
C SER A 39 -1.91 -2.69 -7.33
N LYS A 40 -1.89 -1.49 -6.72
CA LYS A 40 -2.43 -0.27 -7.35
C LYS A 40 -1.57 0.17 -8.53
N LEU A 41 -0.24 0.09 -8.39
CA LEU A 41 0.70 0.35 -9.48
C LEU A 41 0.44 -0.60 -10.65
N ALA A 42 0.38 -1.91 -10.40
CA ALA A 42 0.09 -2.91 -11.43
C ALA A 42 -1.24 -2.62 -12.15
N LEU A 43 -2.29 -2.27 -11.41
CA LEU A 43 -3.59 -1.94 -12.01
C LEU A 43 -3.53 -0.72 -12.92
N LEU A 44 -2.77 0.32 -12.55
CA LEU A 44 -2.58 1.51 -13.39
C LEU A 44 -1.72 1.20 -14.62
N GLU A 45 -0.67 0.38 -14.47
CA GLU A 45 0.22 -0.02 -15.55
C GLU A 45 -0.48 -0.95 -16.57
N ASP A 46 -1.37 -1.82 -16.12
CA ASP A 46 -2.19 -2.69 -16.97
C ASP A 46 -3.27 -1.92 -17.75
N ASN A 47 -3.60 -0.69 -17.33
CA ASN A 47 -4.67 0.12 -17.91
C ASN A 47 -4.15 1.47 -18.47
N PRO A 48 -3.18 1.47 -19.40
CA PRO A 48 -2.52 2.69 -19.87
C PRO A 48 -3.47 3.63 -20.61
N GLN A 49 -4.57 3.13 -21.19
CA GLN A 49 -5.57 3.96 -21.88
C GLN A 49 -6.37 4.83 -20.90
N LEU A 50 -6.70 4.28 -19.72
CA LEU A 50 -7.40 5.03 -18.67
C LEU A 50 -6.47 6.05 -18.01
N VAL A 51 -5.22 5.66 -17.78
CA VAL A 51 -4.20 6.57 -17.26
C VAL A 51 -3.94 7.71 -18.25
N ALA A 52 -3.81 7.43 -19.55
CA ALA A 52 -3.62 8.48 -20.57
C ALA A 52 -4.81 9.44 -20.71
N ALA A 53 -6.01 9.00 -20.35
CA ALA A 53 -7.23 9.81 -20.39
C ALA A 53 -7.41 10.71 -19.15
N SER A 54 -6.61 10.52 -18.08
CA SER A 54 -6.71 11.32 -16.87
C SER A 54 -5.33 11.79 -16.36
N PRO A 55 -5.06 13.10 -16.35
CA PRO A 55 -3.80 13.63 -15.83
C PRO A 55 -3.61 13.36 -14.33
N GLU A 56 -4.71 13.21 -13.57
CA GLU A 56 -4.66 12.84 -12.15
C GLU A 56 -4.14 11.41 -11.96
N LEU A 57 -4.53 10.48 -12.84
CA LEU A 57 -4.03 9.11 -12.82
C LEU A 57 -2.57 9.01 -13.28
N GLN A 58 -2.13 9.88 -14.19
CA GLN A 58 -0.72 10.00 -14.55
C GLN A 58 0.13 10.45 -13.36
N ALA A 59 -0.28 11.54 -12.69
CA ALA A 59 0.41 12.04 -11.51
C ALA A 59 0.46 10.98 -10.39
N LEU A 60 -0.63 10.24 -10.21
CA LEU A 60 -0.70 9.15 -9.25
C LEU A 60 0.23 7.98 -9.59
N LEU A 61 0.33 7.61 -10.86
CA LEU A 61 1.25 6.58 -11.33
C LEU A 61 2.71 7.00 -11.12
N GLU A 62 3.05 8.25 -11.41
CA GLU A 62 4.40 8.78 -11.17
C GLU A 62 4.75 8.81 -9.68
N GLN A 63 3.81 9.23 -8.82
CA GLN A 63 3.98 9.19 -7.37
C GLN A 63 4.21 7.76 -6.87
N LEU A 64 3.37 6.80 -7.26
CA LEU A 64 3.50 5.40 -6.83
C LEU A 64 4.83 4.79 -7.29
N ARG A 65 5.30 5.10 -8.50
CA ARG A 65 6.61 4.66 -8.98
C ARG A 65 7.76 5.21 -8.14
N ALA A 66 7.68 6.48 -7.73
CA ALA A 66 8.68 7.10 -6.87
C ALA A 66 8.67 6.50 -5.45
N GLU A 67 7.51 6.15 -4.91
CA GLU A 67 7.37 5.51 -3.60
C GLU A 67 7.88 4.06 -3.60
N VAL A 68 7.55 3.28 -4.64
CA VAL A 68 8.05 1.90 -4.80
C VAL A 68 9.55 1.87 -5.12
N SER A 69 10.08 2.90 -5.79
CA SER A 69 11.51 3.02 -6.13
C SER A 69 12.36 3.83 -5.12
N GLY A 70 11.76 4.36 -4.05
CA GLY A 70 12.43 5.17 -3.02
C GLY A 70 13.45 4.39 -2.17
N PRO A 71 14.37 5.06 -1.45
CA PRO A 71 15.71 4.55 -1.10
C PRO A 71 15.67 3.43 -0.06
N GLY A 72 15.50 2.20 -0.54
CA GLY A 72 15.43 1.00 0.29
C GLY A 72 15.72 -0.23 -0.56
N SER A 73 16.90 -0.26 -1.17
CA SER A 73 17.60 -1.48 -1.60
C SER A 73 18.98 -1.48 -0.98
#